data_AF-A0A195D0Z2-F1
#
_entry.id   AF-A0A195D0Z2-F1
#
_cell.length_a   1.000
_cell.length_b   1.000
_cell.length_c   1.000
_cell.angle_alpha   90.00
_cell.angle_beta   90.00
_cell.angle_gamma   90.00
#
_symmetry.space_group_name_H-M   'P 1'
#
loop_
_entity.id
_entity.type
_entity.pdbx_description
1 polymer ?
#
loop_
_entity_poly.entity_id
_entity_poly.type
_entity_poly.pdbx_seq_one_letter_code
_entity_poly.pdbx_strand_id
1 'polypeptide(L)'
;MPFYQYNSFTGKLKPSTNFQPLYPISPLPLQKSEPVVIYDSIKTKPVTITPKAGYCTDKPPTLNPKLWAKYKHYGEALQKDIPVYIAGGKSDKIIFGLVCATVGICTLNSFYVIIREAFFKD
;
A
#
# COMPACT_ATOMS: atom_id res chain seq x y z
N MET A 1 26.07 -16.08 26.70
CA MET A 1 25.24 -15.85 25.49
C MET A 1 23.78 -15.90 25.93
N PRO A 2 22.99 -14.83 25.78
CA PRO A 2 21.57 -14.85 26.14
C PRO A 2 20.76 -15.59 25.06
N PHE A 3 19.99 -16.59 25.46
CA PHE A 3 19.12 -17.37 24.57
C PHE A 3 17.69 -16.83 24.61
N TYR A 4 17.11 -16.61 23.44
CA TYR A 4 15.76 -16.08 23.29
C TYR A 4 14.86 -17.09 22.59
N GLN A 5 13.64 -17.27 23.10
CA GLN A 5 12.61 -18.08 22.49
C GLN A 5 11.53 -17.17 21.90
N TYR A 6 11.10 -17.48 20.68
CA TYR A 6 10.03 -16.76 20.01
C TYR A 6 8.68 -17.06 20.67
N ASN A 7 7.96 -16.02 21.07
CA ASN A 7 6.60 -16.12 21.56
C ASN A 7 5.64 -15.84 20.41
N SER A 8 4.93 -16.88 19.94
CA SER A 8 3.97 -16.79 18.84
C SER A 8 2.74 -15.94 19.17
N PHE A 9 2.40 -15.77 20.46
CA PHE A 9 1.25 -14.97 20.88
C PHE A 9 1.54 -13.47 20.86
N THR A 10 2.75 -13.06 21.25
CA THR A 10 3.13 -11.64 21.30
C THR A 10 4.02 -11.21 20.13
N GLY A 11 4.47 -12.15 19.30
CA GLY A 11 5.40 -11.93 18.19
C GLY A 11 6.80 -11.48 18.64
N LYS A 12 7.11 -11.53 19.94
CA LYS A 12 8.37 -11.05 20.52
C LYS A 12 9.26 -12.19 20.99
N LEU A 13 10.56 -11.94 20.97
CA LEU A 13 11.57 -12.82 21.55
C LEU A 13 11.59 -12.65 23.08
N LYS A 14 11.27 -13.70 23.82
CA LYS A 14 11.34 -13.75 25.30
C LYS A 14 12.64 -14.44 25.72
N PRO A 15 13.35 -13.97 26.76
CA PRO A 15 14.48 -14.72 27.32
C PRO A 15 14.02 -16.12 27.72
N SER A 16 14.67 -17.15 27.19
CA SER A 16 14.32 -18.54 27.47
C SER A 16 15.09 -19.04 28.68
N THR A 17 14.38 -19.70 29.60
CA THR A 17 14.96 -20.41 30.74
C THR A 17 15.14 -21.90 30.46
N ASN A 18 14.87 -22.38 29.23
CA ASN A 18 15.15 -23.76 28.85
C ASN A 18 16.66 -23.92 28.68
N PHE A 19 17.31 -24.32 29.77
CA PHE A 19 18.70 -24.76 29.80
C PHE A 19 18.85 -25.96 28.85
N GLN A 20 19.78 -25.87 27.89
CA GLN A 20 20.36 -27.11 27.37
C GLN A 20 21.07 -27.82 28.54
N PRO A 21 20.98 -29.16 28.65
CA PRO A 21 21.37 -29.93 29.83
C PRO A 21 22.89 -30.08 30.01
N LEU A 22 23.69 -29.17 29.45
CA LEU A 22 25.14 -29.22 29.54
C LEU A 22 25.66 -27.95 30.22
N TYR A 23 26.03 -28.15 31.49
CA TYR A 23 26.74 -27.29 32.44
C TYR A 23 25.88 -26.43 33.40
N PRO A 24 25.94 -26.72 34.71
CA PRO A 24 25.33 -25.87 35.73
C PRO A 24 26.25 -24.68 35.98
N ILE A 25 25.94 -23.53 35.40
CA ILE A 25 26.47 -22.26 35.90
C ILE A 25 25.52 -21.83 37.02
N SER A 26 26.05 -21.83 38.25
CA SER A 26 25.34 -21.36 39.44
C SER A 26 24.76 -19.97 39.20
N PRO A 27 23.45 -19.74 39.42
CA PRO A 27 22.87 -18.41 39.25
C PRO A 27 23.44 -17.48 40.33
N LEU A 28 24.37 -16.59 39.95
CA LEU A 28 24.69 -15.44 40.78
C LEU A 28 23.44 -14.56 40.88
N PRO A 29 23.10 -14.03 42.07
CA PRO A 29 21.95 -13.18 42.25
C PRO A 29 22.07 -11.95 41.34
N LEU A 30 21.09 -11.83 40.45
CA LEU A 30 20.93 -10.74 39.50
C LEU A 30 21.02 -9.41 40.26
N GLN A 31 22.09 -8.64 40.06
CA GLN A 31 22.18 -7.27 40.56
C GLN A 31 20.91 -6.54 40.14
N LYS A 32 20.19 -5.99 41.14
CA LYS A 32 19.00 -5.14 40.95
C LYS A 32 19.40 -3.78 40.35
N SER A 33 20.11 -3.76 39.23
CA SER A 33 20.00 -2.58 38.36
C SER A 33 18.67 -2.72 37.63
N GLU A 34 17.84 -1.69 37.73
CA GLU A 34 16.69 -1.56 36.83
C GLU A 34 17.17 -1.84 35.40
N PRO A 35 16.42 -2.61 34.60
CA PRO A 35 16.77 -2.78 33.21
C PRO A 35 16.79 -1.38 32.59
N VAL A 36 17.98 -0.89 32.24
CA VAL A 36 18.14 0.29 31.41
C VAL A 36 17.44 -0.05 30.11
N VAL A 37 16.19 0.38 30.00
CA VAL A 37 15.37 0.15 28.83
C VAL A 37 16.16 0.75 27.67
N ILE A 38 16.33 -0.02 26.60
CA ILE A 38 17.20 0.27 25.43
C ILE A 38 16.62 1.43 24.58
N TYR A 39 15.99 2.41 25.21
CA TYR A 39 15.44 3.64 24.61
C TYR A 39 16.21 4.90 25.07
N ASP A 40 17.43 4.72 25.58
CA ASP A 40 18.26 5.84 26.08
C ASP A 40 18.95 6.62 24.95
N SER A 41 18.86 6.16 23.69
CA SER A 41 19.38 6.91 22.53
C SER A 41 18.26 7.50 21.69
N ILE A 42 18.49 8.70 21.14
CA ILE A 42 17.61 9.34 20.13
C ILE A 42 17.36 8.39 18.94
N LYS A 43 18.28 7.45 18.66
CA LYS A 43 18.17 6.47 17.57
C LYS A 43 17.27 5.28 17.88
N THR A 44 16.99 5.01 19.16
CA THR A 44 16.17 3.85 19.57
C THR A 44 14.78 4.22 20.04
N LYS A 45 14.48 5.51 20.26
CA LYS A 45 13.10 5.94 20.49
C LYS A 45 12.26 5.60 19.24
N PRO A 46 11.14 4.88 19.38
CA PRO A 46 10.18 4.78 18.29
C PRO A 46 9.75 6.21 17.97
N VAL A 47 10.10 6.69 16.78
CA VAL A 47 9.58 7.95 16.29
C VAL A 47 8.07 7.77 16.28
N THR A 48 7.38 8.44 17.21
CA THR A 48 5.94 8.62 17.14
C THR A 48 5.69 9.50 15.93
N ILE A 49 5.67 8.87 14.76
CA ILE A 49 5.09 9.48 13.57
C ILE A 49 3.62 9.52 13.92
N THR A 50 3.14 10.64 14.47
CA THR A 50 1.71 10.93 14.47
C THR A 50 1.34 10.85 12.99
N PRO A 51 0.58 9.83 12.54
CA PRO A 51 0.15 9.83 11.16
C PRO A 51 -0.73 11.07 11.05
N LYS A 52 -0.23 12.13 10.42
CA LYS A 52 -1.11 13.18 9.92
C LYS A 52 -2.14 12.41 9.12
N ALA A 53 -3.40 12.50 9.51
CA ALA A 53 -4.50 11.69 8.97
C ALA A 53 -4.78 11.95 7.47
N GLY A 54 -3.88 12.63 6.75
CA GLY A 54 -3.83 12.72 5.31
C GLY A 54 -2.50 12.15 4.81
N TYR A 55 -2.57 11.14 3.95
CA TYR A 55 -1.45 10.72 3.10
C TYR A 55 -0.77 11.96 2.50
N CYS A 56 0.52 12.15 2.81
CA CYS A 56 1.41 13.12 2.17
C CYS A 56 0.81 14.53 1.95
N THR A 57 0.75 15.36 2.99
CA THR A 57 0.42 16.79 2.80
C THR A 57 1.54 17.55 2.06
N ASP A 58 2.78 17.09 2.21
CA ASP A 58 3.98 17.79 1.76
C ASP A 58 4.73 16.98 0.68
N LYS A 59 5.35 17.70 -0.28
CA LYS A 59 6.09 17.09 -1.39
C LYS A 59 7.28 16.30 -0.84
N PRO A 60 7.43 14.99 -1.17
CA PRO A 60 8.63 14.25 -0.81
C PRO A 60 9.87 14.88 -1.47
N PRO A 61 11.00 15.04 -0.74
CA PRO A 61 12.19 15.71 -1.27
C PRO A 61 12.80 15.02 -2.50
N THR A 62 12.60 13.72 -2.66
CA THR A 62 13.08 12.91 -3.79
C THR A 62 12.13 12.91 -4.99
N LEU A 63 10.91 13.44 -4.86
CA LEU A 63 9.90 13.33 -5.90
C LEU A 63 9.98 14.48 -6.92
N ASN A 64 9.90 14.15 -8.21
CA ASN A 64 9.84 15.15 -9.27
C ASN A 64 8.58 16.05 -9.09
N PRO A 65 8.71 17.40 -9.16
CA PRO A 65 7.57 18.30 -9.01
C PRO A 65 6.42 18.04 -10.00
N LYS A 66 6.71 17.56 -11.22
CA LYS A 66 5.67 17.22 -12.20
C LYS A 66 4.86 16.00 -11.79
N LEU A 67 5.51 14.99 -11.18
CA LEU A 67 4.82 13.81 -10.66
C LEU A 67 3.98 14.17 -9.44
N TRP A 68 4.50 15.05 -8.58
CA TRP A 68 3.76 15.55 -7.42
C TRP A 68 2.47 16.28 -7.80
N ALA A 69 2.52 17.10 -8.86
CA ALA A 69 1.33 17.77 -9.38
C ALA A 69 0.27 16.78 -9.88
N LYS A 70 0.69 15.73 -10.62
CA LYS A 70 -0.22 14.67 -11.06
C LYS A 70 -0.82 13.89 -9.89
N TYR A 71 -0.01 13.57 -8.88
CA TYR A 71 -0.47 12.87 -7.68
C TYR A 71 -1.59 13.64 -6.97
N LYS A 72 -1.40 14.96 -6.77
CA LYS A 72 -2.44 15.82 -6.19
C LYS A 72 -3.70 15.87 -7.05
N HIS A 73 -3.53 16.08 -8.35
CA HIS A 73 -4.64 16.17 -9.28
C HIS A 73 -5.53 14.92 -9.26
N TYR A 74 -4.94 13.73 -9.32
CA TYR A 74 -5.72 12.48 -9.26
C TYR A 74 -6.22 12.18 -7.84
N GLY A 75 -5.52 12.59 -6.79
CA GLY A 75 -6.01 12.52 -5.41
C GLY A 75 -7.28 13.36 -5.21
N GLU A 76 -7.31 14.59 -5.72
CA GLU A 76 -8.51 15.45 -5.70
C GLU A 76 -9.65 14.90 -6.56
N ALA A 77 -9.33 14.29 -7.70
CA ALA A 77 -10.34 13.67 -8.56
C ALA A 77 -11.03 12.48 -7.84
N LEU A 78 -10.26 11.66 -7.12
CA LEU A 78 -10.79 10.56 -6.31
C LEU A 78 -11.66 11.07 -5.16
N GLN A 79 -11.30 12.19 -4.52
CA GLN A 79 -12.12 12.80 -3.47
C GLN A 79 -13.46 13.35 -3.98
N LYS A 80 -13.54 13.67 -5.27
CA LYS A 80 -14.76 14.17 -5.93
C LYS A 80 -15.56 13.04 -6.59
N ASP A 81 -15.23 11.77 -6.32
CA ASP A 81 -15.81 10.58 -6.96
C ASP A 81 -15.78 10.62 -8.50
N ILE A 82 -14.77 11.28 -9.08
CA ILE A 82 -14.61 11.36 -10.54
C ILE A 82 -13.89 10.08 -11.02
N PRO A 83 -14.42 9.37 -12.03
CA PRO A 83 -13.74 8.20 -12.57
C PRO A 83 -12.37 8.55 -13.15
N VAL A 84 -11.35 7.75 -12.82
CA VAL A 84 -9.94 8.01 -13.17
C VAL A 84 -9.74 8.16 -14.68
N TYR A 85 -10.46 7.39 -15.49
CA TYR A 85 -10.37 7.43 -16.96
C TYR A 85 -10.95 8.70 -17.60
N ILE A 86 -11.60 9.57 -16.81
CA ILE A 86 -12.11 10.89 -17.23
C ILE A 86 -11.37 12.02 -16.50
N ALA A 87 -10.62 11.68 -15.44
CA ALA A 87 -10.05 12.65 -14.54
C ALA A 87 -9.04 13.59 -15.21
N GLY A 88 -8.39 13.20 -16.32
CA GLY A 88 -7.47 14.06 -17.08
C GLY A 88 -8.14 15.21 -17.84
N GLY A 89 -9.48 15.26 -17.87
CA GLY A 89 -10.24 16.41 -18.34
C GLY A 89 -10.88 16.21 -19.71
N LYS A 90 -10.89 17.27 -20.54
CA LYS A 90 -11.65 17.28 -21.80
C LYS A 90 -11.07 16.33 -22.86
N SER A 91 -9.74 16.15 -22.88
CA SER A 91 -9.06 15.23 -23.81
C SER A 91 -9.56 13.80 -23.61
N ASP A 92 -9.63 13.36 -22.36
CA ASP A 92 -9.97 11.99 -22.01
C ASP A 92 -11.43 11.68 -22.37
N LYS A 93 -12.33 12.67 -22.20
CA LYS A 93 -13.73 12.56 -22.64
C LYS A 93 -13.88 12.38 -24.15
N ILE A 94 -13.09 13.11 -24.94
CA ILE A 94 -13.13 13.01 -26.41
C ILE A 94 -12.61 11.65 -26.86
N ILE A 95 -11.47 11.22 -26.32
CA ILE A 95 -10.87 9.92 -26.66
C ILE A 95 -11.79 8.77 -26.26
N PHE A 96 -12.33 8.81 -25.03
CA PHE A 96 -13.28 7.82 -24.55
C PHE A 96 -14.56 7.79 -25.42
N GLY A 97 -15.10 8.96 -25.74
CA GLY A 97 -16.26 9.08 -26.63
C GLY A 97 -16.01 8.48 -28.01
N LEU A 98 -14.83 8.71 -28.60
CA LEU A 98 -14.45 8.13 -29.88
C LEU A 98 -14.38 6.60 -29.79
N VAL A 99 -13.75 6.06 -28.75
CA VAL A 99 -13.66 4.61 -28.53
C VAL A 99 -15.05 3.99 -28.35
N CYS A 100 -15.92 4.61 -27.57
CA CYS A 100 -17.29 4.12 -27.40
C CYS A 100 -18.08 4.15 -28.73
N ALA A 101 -17.89 5.20 -29.53
CA ALA A 101 -18.55 5.32 -30.83
C ALA A 101 -18.07 4.25 -31.82
N THR A 102 -16.75 4.02 -31.91
CA THR A 102 -16.20 3.00 -32.82
C THR A 102 -16.64 1.61 -32.42
N VAL A 103 -16.59 1.28 -31.12
CA VAL A 103 -17.10 0.00 -30.61
C VAL A 103 -18.59 -0.15 -30.93
N GLY A 104 -19.40 0.86 -30.66
CA GLY A 104 -20.84 0.83 -30.95
C GLY A 104 -21.15 0.59 -32.44
N ILE A 105 -20.44 1.28 -33.35
CA ILE A 105 -20.60 1.09 -34.79
C ILE A 105 -20.18 -0.33 -35.21
N CYS A 106 -19.06 -0.83 -34.70
CA CYS A 106 -18.60 -2.19 -34.98
C CYS A 106 -19.61 -3.24 -34.48
N THR A 107 -20.17 -3.05 -33.30
CA THR A 107 -21.18 -3.96 -32.73
C THR A 107 -22.46 -3.93 -33.56
N LEU A 108 -22.95 -2.77 -33.97
CA LEU A 108 -24.13 -2.65 -34.83
C LEU A 108 -23.91 -3.31 -36.20
N ASN A 109 -22.75 -3.09 -36.83
CA ASN A 109 -22.40 -3.75 -38.09
C ASN A 109 -22.33 -5.27 -37.93
N SER A 110 -21.78 -5.76 -36.81
CA SER A 110 -21.74 -7.19 -36.52
C SER A 110 -23.16 -7.77 -36.39
N PHE A 111 -24.06 -7.10 -35.66
CA PHE A 111 -25.46 -7.51 -35.57
C PHE A 111 -26.16 -7.49 -36.94
N TYR A 112 -25.94 -6.46 -37.75
CA TYR A 112 -26.50 -6.38 -39.10
C TYR A 112 -26.08 -7.57 -39.97
N VAL A 113 -24.78 -7.92 -39.96
CA VAL A 113 -24.27 -9.07 -40.72
C VAL A 113 -24.90 -10.37 -40.23
N ILE A 114 -24.97 -10.58 -38.92
CA ILE A 114 -25.58 -11.78 -38.32
C ILE A 114 -27.05 -11.90 -38.73
N ILE A 115 -27.83 -10.83 -38.61
CA ILE A 115 -29.26 -10.83 -38.95
C ILE A 115 -29.46 -11.06 -40.46
N ARG A 116 -28.65 -10.41 -41.30
CA ARG A 116 -28.71 -10.59 -42.75
C ARG A 116 -28.43 -12.04 -43.14
N GLU A 117 -27.38 -12.63 -42.60
CA GLU A 117 -27.02 -14.03 -42.86
C GLU A 117 -28.04 -15.03 -42.30
N ALA A 118 -28.65 -14.72 -41.15
CA ALA A 118 -29.61 -15.62 -40.50
C ALA A 118 -31.01 -15.59 -41.13
N PHE A 119 -31.45 -14.45 -41.69
CA PHE A 119 -32.84 -14.26 -42.10
C PHE A 119 -33.05 -13.91 -43.58
N PHE A 120 -32.02 -13.46 -44.29
CA PHE A 120 -32.15 -12.94 -45.67
C PHE A 120 -31.26 -13.65 -46.68
N LYS A 121 -30.66 -14.77 -46.29
CA LYS A 121 -29.86 -15.63 -47.17
C LYS A 121 -30.70 -16.81 -47.63
N ASP A 122 -31.76 -16.50 -48.37
CA ASP A 122 -32.42 -17.39 -49.32
C ASP A 122 -32.23 -16.81 -50.73
#